data_AF-A0A7J7UMH9-F1
#
_entry.id   AF-A0A7J7UMH9-F1
#
_cell.length_a   1.000
_cell.length_b   1.000
_cell.length_c   1.000
_cell.angle_alpha   90.00
_cell.angle_beta   90.00
_cell.angle_gamma   90.00
#
_symmetry.space_group_name_H-M   'P 1'
#
loop_
_entity.id
_entity.type
_entity.pdbx_description
1 polymer ?
#
loop_
_entity_poly.entity_id
_entity_poly.type
_entity_poly.pdbx_seq_one_letter_code
_entity_poly.pdbx_strand_id
1 'polypeptide(L)' 'MTQRLLKRGETSGRVDDNEETIKKRLDTYYKATEPVIAFYEKRGIVRKVNAEGSVDSVFSQVCTHLDALK' A
#
# COMPACT_ATOMS: atom_id res chain seq x y z
N MET A 1 -1.17 8.44 -1.68
CA MET A 1 -1.39 7.41 -2.74
C MET A 1 -1.81 7.99 -4.09
N THR A 2 -2.90 8.76 -4.19
CA THR A 2 -3.45 9.28 -5.47
C THR A 2 -2.40 9.93 -6.38
N GLN A 3 -1.56 10.82 -5.83
CA GLN A 3 -0.46 11.46 -6.58
C GLN A 3 0.50 10.45 -7.22
N ARG A 4 0.83 9.36 -6.50
CA ARG A 4 1.75 8.31 -7.00
C ARG A 4 1.14 7.58 -8.20
N LEU A 5 -0.17 7.30 -8.15
CA LEU A 5 -0.90 6.61 -9.22
C LEU A 5 -1.06 7.50 -10.46
N LEU A 6 -1.41 8.78 -10.28
CA LEU A 6 -1.48 9.73 -11.39
C LEU A 6 -0.13 9.89 -12.10
N LYS A 7 0.95 10.05 -11.33
CA LYS A 7 2.31 10.16 -11.90
C LYS A 7 2.70 8.91 -12.69
N ARG A 8 2.30 7.73 -12.21
CA ARG A 8 2.52 6.46 -12.92
C ARG A 8 1.68 6.34 -14.20
N GLY A 9 0.48 6.93 -14.23
CA GLY A 9 -0.37 6.97 -15.42
C GLY A 9 0.28 7.67 -16.62
N GLU A 10 1.18 8.63 -16.38
CA GLU A 10 1.90 9.36 -17.43
C GLU A 10 2.80 8.47 -18.30
N THR A 11 3.35 7.38 -17.75
CA THR A 11 4.37 6.57 -18.44
C THR A 11 4.03 5.08 -18.55
N SER A 12 3.12 4.56 -17.72
CA SER A 12 2.93 3.11 -17.58
C SER A 12 2.05 2.46 -18.65
N GLY A 13 1.29 3.24 -19.44
CA GLY A 13 0.28 2.72 -20.36
C GLY A 13 -0.93 2.08 -19.66
N ARG A 14 -1.02 2.16 -18.33
CA ARG A 14 -2.14 1.60 -17.55
C ARG A 14 -3.36 2.49 -17.63
N VAL A 15 -4.41 2.01 -18.29
CA VAL A 15 -5.67 2.76 -18.48
C VAL A 15 -6.42 3.05 -17.16
N ASP A 16 -6.16 2.29 -16.10
CA ASP A 16 -6.81 2.41 -14.78
C ASP A 16 -6.10 3.37 -13.81
N ASP A 17 -5.02 4.03 -14.23
CA ASP A 17 -4.33 5.08 -13.49
C ASP A 17 -4.87 6.48 -13.87
N ASN A 18 -6.19 6.62 -13.93
CA ASN A 18 -6.94 7.88 -14.09
C ASN A 18 -7.73 8.22 -12.81
N GLU A 19 -8.13 9.48 -12.64
CA GLU A 19 -8.74 9.98 -11.40
C GLU A 19 -10.00 9.19 -10.97
N GLU A 20 -10.92 8.94 -11.91
CA GLU A 20 -12.16 8.23 -11.63
C GLU A 20 -11.89 6.80 -11.13
N THR A 21 -10.97 6.11 -11.81
CA THR A 21 -10.64 4.72 -11.48
C THR A 21 -9.83 4.63 -10.20
N ILE A 22 -8.94 5.59 -9.92
CA ILE A 22 -8.20 5.68 -8.66
C ILE A 22 -9.17 5.85 -7.48
N LYS A 23 -10.18 6.72 -7.60
CA LYS A 23 -11.21 6.90 -6.56
C LYS A 23 -11.94 5.58 -6.27
N LYS A 24 -12.41 4.88 -7.32
CA LYS A 24 -13.08 3.57 -7.20
C LYS A 24 -12.17 2.50 -6.57
N ARG A 25 -10.88 2.47 -6.95
CA ARG A 25 -9.89 1.53 -6.39
C ARG A 25 -9.63 1.77 -4.90
N LEU A 26 -9.52 3.04 -4.49
CA LEU A 26 -9.34 3.38 -3.08
C LEU A 26 -10.59 3.04 -2.25
N ASP A 27 -11.79 3.36 -2.74
CA ASP A 27 -13.04 2.98 -2.08
C ASP A 27 -13.15 1.45 -1.90
N THR A 28 -12.81 0.69 -2.95
CA THR A 28 -12.77 -0.78 -2.89
C THR A 28 -11.77 -1.28 -1.86
N TYR A 29 -10.57 -0.68 -1.80
CA TYR A 29 -9.55 -1.04 -0.81
C TYR A 29 -10.05 -0.84 0.62
N TYR A 30 -10.62 0.32 0.95
CA TYR A 30 -11.11 0.61 2.29
C TYR A 30 -12.30 -0.29 2.67
N LYS A 31 -13.21 -0.58 1.73
CA LYS A 31 -14.38 -1.42 2.00
C LYS A 31 -14.07 -2.90 2.13
N ALA A 32 -13.20 -3.44 1.27
CA ALA A 32 -13.00 -4.88 1.14
C ALA A 32 -11.64 -5.36 1.63
N THR A 33 -10.57 -4.57 1.47
CA THR A 33 -9.21 -4.99 1.79
C THR A 33 -8.80 -4.62 3.21
N GLU A 34 -9.16 -3.45 3.71
CA GLU A 34 -8.83 -3.03 5.09
C GLU A 34 -9.36 -3.99 6.17
N PRO A 35 -10.58 -4.57 6.07
CA PRO A 35 -11.04 -5.59 7.03
C PRO A 35 -10.15 -6.85 7.08
N VAL A 36 -9.49 -7.20 5.98
CA VAL A 36 -8.55 -8.34 5.93
C VAL A 36 -7.33 -8.05 6.79
N ILE A 37 -6.83 -6.81 6.79
CA ILE A 37 -5.73 -6.38 7.67
C ILE A 37 -6.15 -6.54 9.13
N ALA A 38 -7.31 -6.01 9.51
CA ALA A 38 -7.83 -6.13 10.88
C ALA A 38 -8.00 -7.60 11.32
N PHE A 39 -8.40 -8.48 10.41
CA PHE A 39 -8.49 -9.92 10.68
C PHE A 39 -7.13 -10.55 11.02
N TYR A 40 -6.09 -10.25 10.24
CA TYR A 40 -4.75 -10.80 10.49
C TYR A 40 -4.01 -10.10 11.63
N GLU A 41 -4.33 -8.84 11.90
CA GLU A 41 -3.79 -8.09 13.04
C GLU A 41 -4.21 -8.75 14.37
N LYS A 42 -5.46 -9.25 14.45
CA LYS A 42 -5.93 -10.08 15.58
C LYS A 42 -5.17 -11.39 15.75
N ARG A 43 -4.56 -11.92 14.68
CA ARG A 43 -3.71 -13.12 14.74
C ARG A 43 -2.27 -12.80 15.12
N GLY A 44 -1.90 -11.53 15.27
CA GLY A 44 -0.56 -11.09 15.65
C GLY A 44 0.51 -11.27 14.57
N ILE A 45 0.11 -11.50 13.31
CA ILE A 45 1.05 -11.74 12.20
C ILE A 45 1.23 -10.54 11.26
N VAL A 46 0.51 -9.44 11.49
CA VAL A 46 0.65 -8.22 10.70
C VAL A 46 1.84 -7.40 11.21
N ARG A 47 2.73 -7.02 10.28
CA ARG A 47 3.83 -6.08 10.53
C ARG A 47 3.62 -4.83 9.69
N LYS A 48 3.25 -3.72 10.34
CA LYS A 48 2.92 -2.45 9.66
C LYS A 48 4.18 -1.61 9.42
N VAL A 49 4.24 -0.98 8.25
CA VAL A 49 5.30 -0.05 7.83
C VAL A 49 4.65 1.27 7.42
N ASN A 50 5.24 2.41 7.83
CA ASN A 50 4.83 3.70 7.29
C ASN A 50 5.37 3.84 5.86
N ALA A 51 4.47 3.91 4.88
CA ALA A 51 4.82 3.96 3.46
C ALA A 51 4.96 5.40 2.90
N GLU A 52 4.96 6.42 3.75
CA GLU A 52 5.32 7.79 3.40
C GLU A 52 6.83 8.04 3.58
N GLY A 53 7.41 8.92 2.75
CA GLY A 53 8.85 9.19 2.73
C GLY A 53 9.58 8.63 1.51
N SER A 54 10.89 8.49 1.61
CA SER A 54 11.73 7.94 0.54
C SER A 54 11.63 6.42 0.48
N VAL A 55 11.92 5.84 -0.68
CA VAL A 55 11.97 4.38 -0.88
C VAL A 55 12.89 3.73 0.15
N ASP A 56 14.08 4.31 0.39
CA ASP A 56 15.06 3.76 1.33
C ASP A 56 14.57 3.78 2.78
N SER A 57 13.87 4.84 3.20
CA SER A 57 13.30 4.94 4.56
C SER A 57 12.18 3.93 4.79
N VAL A 58 11.37 3.65 3.75
CA VAL A 58 10.32 2.64 3.80
C VAL A 58 10.94 1.24 3.80
N PHE A 59 11.94 1.02 2.94
CA PHE A 59 12.63 -0.26 2.82
C PHE A 59 13.39 -0.63 4.10
N SER A 60 14.03 0.32 4.77
CA SER A 60 14.68 0.10 6.06
C SER A 60 13.71 -0.44 7.12
N GLN A 61 12.49 0.08 7.19
CA GLN A 61 11.46 -0.45 8.09
C GLN A 61 11.03 -1.88 7.71
N VAL A 62 10.99 -2.20 6.42
CA VAL A 62 10.70 -3.56 5.94
C VAL A 62 11.80 -4.53 6.39
N CYS A 63 13.08 -4.18 6.20
CA CYS A 63 14.21 -4.99 6.66
C CYS A 63 14.11 -5.32 8.15
N THR A 64 13.87 -4.31 9.00
CA THR A 64 13.70 -4.52 10.45
C THR A 64 12.66 -5.59 10.79
N HIS A 65 11.54 -5.61 10.06
CA HIS A 65 10.47 -6.59 10.28
C HIS A 65 10.81 -7.99 9.77
N LEU A 66 11.53 -8.08 8.66
CA LEU A 66 11.95 -9.35 8.05
C LEU A 66 13.13 -9.99 8.79
N ASP A 67 14.12 -9.20 9.20
CA ASP A 67 15.30 -9.68 9.95
C ASP A 67 14.93 -10.18 11.35
N ALA A 68 13.80 -9.73 11.90
CA ALA A 68 13.24 -10.22 13.15
C ALA A 68 12.47 -11.55 13.01
N LEU A 69 12.30 -12.07 11.79
CA LEU A 69 11.75 -13.40 11.55
C LEU A 69 12.84 -14.44 11.82
N LYS A 70 12.48 -15.47 12.59
CA LYS A 70 13.36 -16.61 12.88
C LYS A 70 13.24 -17.68 11.80
#